data_AF-A0A6A4S966-F1
#
_entry.id   AF-A0A6A4S966-F1
#
_cell.length_a   1.000
_cell.length_b   1.000
_cell.length_c   1.000
_cell.angle_alpha   90.00
_cell.angle_beta   90.00
_cell.angle_gamma   90.00
#
_symmetry.space_group_name_H-M   'P 1'
#
loop_
_entity.id
_entity.type
_entity.pdbx_description
1 polymer ?
#
loop_
_entity_poly.entity_id
_entity_poly.type
_entity_poly.pdbx_seq_one_letter_code
_entity_poly.pdbx_strand_id
1 'polypeptide(L)'
;MNVVLLTVVAVVTVAAHSNKPCSEDKDNVVYDDFLNRHIFTGNIESTNVTQWQSYLDGKQLTGDIYRRTQSFIHEDKMDAVLKICQSGLQVNNSNLCISEGQMNVFEVQLDKNAKRVQSVQRT
;
A
#
# COMPACT_ATOMS: atom_id res chain seq x y z
N MET A 1 13.65 -55.01 -14.37
CA MET A 1 13.92 -53.79 -13.58
C MET A 1 12.97 -52.73 -14.11
N ASN A 2 11.86 -52.47 -13.42
CA ASN A 2 10.82 -51.57 -13.90
C ASN A 2 11.09 -50.18 -13.34
N VAL A 3 11.47 -49.23 -14.19
CA VAL A 3 11.64 -47.82 -13.81
C VAL A 3 10.27 -47.16 -13.92
N VAL A 4 9.69 -46.83 -12.76
CA VAL A 4 8.45 -46.05 -12.69
C VAL A 4 8.82 -44.58 -12.69
N LEU A 5 8.54 -43.88 -13.77
CA LEU A 5 8.77 -42.45 -13.91
C LEU A 5 7.62 -41.69 -13.24
N LEU A 6 7.82 -41.27 -11.99
CA LEU A 6 6.90 -40.37 -11.27
C LEU A 6 7.05 -38.96 -11.84
N THR A 7 6.14 -38.57 -12.73
CA THR A 7 6.02 -37.18 -13.18
C THR A 7 5.19 -36.40 -12.16
N VAL A 8 5.85 -35.61 -11.33
CA VAL A 8 5.18 -34.67 -10.43
C VAL A 8 4.75 -33.46 -11.26
N VAL A 9 3.47 -33.40 -11.63
CA VAL A 9 2.88 -32.21 -12.25
C VAL A 9 2.66 -31.18 -11.15
N ALA A 10 3.58 -30.23 -11.02
CA ALA A 10 3.38 -29.06 -10.16
C ALA A 10 2.36 -28.13 -10.83
N VAL A 11 1.09 -28.22 -10.39
CA VAL A 11 0.07 -27.25 -10.78
C VAL A 11 0.35 -25.95 -10.03
N VAL A 12 1.01 -25.01 -10.69
CA VAL A 12 1.14 -23.63 -10.20
C VAL A 12 -0.20 -22.95 -10.45
N THR A 13 -1.07 -22.90 -9.44
CA THR A 13 -2.27 -22.07 -9.49
C THR A 13 -1.85 -20.61 -9.42
N VAL A 14 -1.76 -19.96 -10.58
CA VAL A 14 -1.68 -18.51 -10.66
C VAL A 14 -3.07 -17.99 -10.27
N ALA A 15 -3.21 -17.44 -9.07
CA ALA A 15 -4.44 -16.78 -8.66
C ALA A 15 -4.71 -15.64 -9.66
N ALA A 16 -5.76 -15.79 -10.47
CA ALA A 16 -6.21 -14.78 -11.40
C ALA A 16 -6.76 -13.61 -10.58
N HIS A 17 -5.91 -12.61 -10.33
CA HIS A 17 -6.32 -11.37 -9.69
C HIS A 17 -7.32 -10.67 -10.62
N SER A 18 -8.37 -10.07 -10.04
CA SER A 18 -9.34 -9.30 -10.82
C SER A 18 -8.63 -8.20 -11.61
N ASN A 19 -8.80 -8.21 -12.93
CA ASN A 19 -8.26 -7.17 -13.83
C ASN A 19 -9.03 -5.85 -13.74
N LYS A 20 -10.00 -5.71 -12.82
CA LYS A 20 -10.74 -4.46 -12.60
C LYS A 20 -10.14 -3.73 -11.39
N PRO A 21 -9.70 -2.47 -11.53
CA PRO A 21 -9.27 -1.68 -10.38
C PRO A 21 -10.37 -1.64 -9.31
N CYS A 22 -9.99 -1.92 -8.08
CA CYS A 22 -10.83 -1.71 -6.89
C CYS A 22 -12.18 -2.45 -6.92
N SER A 23 -12.25 -3.60 -7.60
CA SER A 23 -13.33 -4.57 -7.38
C SER A 23 -13.16 -5.22 -6.01
N GLU A 24 -14.25 -5.43 -5.28
CA GLU A 24 -14.26 -6.25 -4.06
C GLU A 24 -13.58 -7.58 -4.37
N ASP A 25 -12.36 -7.74 -3.86
CA ASP A 25 -11.78 -9.06 -3.72
C ASP A 25 -12.48 -9.74 -2.54
N LYS A 26 -12.70 -11.05 -2.63
CA LYS A 26 -13.37 -11.78 -1.52
C LYS A 26 -12.54 -11.72 -0.24
N ASP A 27 -11.26 -11.42 -0.39
CA ASP A 27 -10.29 -11.27 0.68
C ASP A 27 -10.07 -9.77 0.97
N ASN A 28 -10.68 -9.29 2.05
CA ASN A 28 -10.47 -7.96 2.62
C ASN A 28 -9.03 -7.69 3.06
N VAL A 29 -8.16 -8.71 3.08
CA VAL A 29 -6.75 -8.61 3.48
C VAL A 29 -5.99 -7.55 2.68
N VAL A 30 -6.23 -7.45 1.38
CA VAL A 30 -5.54 -6.46 0.52
C VAL A 30 -6.02 -5.05 0.82
N TYR A 31 -7.32 -4.89 1.05
CA TYR A 31 -7.91 -3.61 1.43
C TYR A 31 -7.40 -3.16 2.80
N ASP A 32 -7.40 -4.05 3.78
CA ASP A 32 -6.93 -3.77 5.14
C ASP A 32 -5.41 -3.46 5.15
N ASP A 33 -4.60 -4.17 4.34
CA ASP A 33 -3.18 -3.86 4.17
C ASP A 33 -2.98 -2.48 3.53
N PHE A 34 -3.79 -2.12 2.53
CA PHE A 34 -3.78 -0.79 1.94
C PHE A 34 -4.07 0.29 2.99
N LEU A 35 -5.13 0.12 3.78
CA LEU A 35 -5.47 1.07 4.84
C LEU A 35 -4.35 1.21 5.86
N ASN A 36 -3.79 0.09 6.33
CA ASN A 36 -2.72 0.13 7.30
C ASN A 36 -1.48 0.89 6.80
N ARG A 37 -1.18 0.79 5.51
CA ARG A 37 0.05 1.33 4.91
C ARG A 37 -0.06 2.72 4.33
N HIS A 38 -1.27 3.16 4.00
CA HIS A 38 -1.48 4.39 3.24
C HIS A 38 -2.46 5.35 3.89
N ILE A 39 -3.28 4.90 4.83
CA ILE A 39 -4.21 5.76 5.56
C ILE A 39 -3.69 5.92 6.98
N PHE A 40 -3.39 7.16 7.36
CA PHE A 40 -3.01 7.46 8.74
C PHE A 40 -4.16 8.13 9.48
N THR A 41 -4.25 7.80 10.77
CA THR A 41 -5.30 8.29 11.67
C THR A 41 -4.71 9.16 12.76
N GLY A 42 -5.47 10.17 13.18
CA GLY A 42 -5.09 11.08 14.27
C GLY A 42 -4.25 12.30 13.89
N ASN A 43 -3.93 13.09 14.91
CA ASN A 43 -3.32 14.42 14.77
C ASN A 43 -1.78 14.37 14.82
N ILE A 44 -1.16 13.72 13.84
CA ILE A 44 0.29 13.85 13.64
C ILE A 44 0.55 15.26 13.09
N GLU A 45 1.38 16.06 13.79
CA GLU A 45 1.84 17.34 13.26
C GLU A 45 2.71 17.10 12.03
N SER A 46 2.44 17.88 10.97
CA SER A 46 2.56 17.47 9.58
C SER A 46 3.90 16.86 9.16
N THR A 47 5.02 17.21 9.78
CA THR A 47 6.33 16.72 9.36
C THR A 47 7.24 16.32 10.52
N ASN A 48 6.69 16.10 11.72
CA ASN A 48 7.49 15.74 12.88
C ASN A 48 8.02 14.29 12.78
N VAL A 49 9.32 14.15 12.55
CA VAL A 49 10.00 12.86 12.39
C VAL A 49 9.78 11.91 13.57
N THR A 50 9.76 12.42 14.81
CA THR A 50 9.59 11.58 16.00
C THR A 50 8.16 11.04 16.10
N GLN A 51 7.15 11.85 15.78
CA GLN A 51 5.76 11.38 15.76
C GLN A 51 5.56 10.33 14.67
N TRP A 52 6.12 10.55 13.48
CA TRP A 52 6.09 9.57 12.40
C TRP A 52 6.85 8.28 12.74
N GLN A 53 7.98 8.36 13.43
CA GLN A 53 8.67 7.18 13.94
C GLN A 53 7.76 6.36 14.86
N SER A 54 7.18 7.00 15.88
CA SER A 54 6.26 6.32 16.81
C SER A 54 5.04 5.74 16.11
N TYR A 55 4.49 6.44 15.11
CA TYR A 55 3.38 5.96 14.31
C TYR A 55 3.75 4.69 13.51
N LEU A 56 4.86 4.73 12.76
CA LEU A 56 5.30 3.59 11.96
C LEU A 56 5.68 2.38 12.82
N ASP A 57 6.32 2.59 13.98
CA ASP A 57 6.64 1.52 14.92
C ASP A 57 5.36 0.90 15.50
N GLY A 58 4.38 1.73 15.90
CA GLY A 58 3.09 1.27 16.39
C GLY A 58 2.29 0.49 15.34
N LYS A 59 2.48 0.80 14.05
CA LYS A 59 1.85 0.14 12.91
C LYS A 59 2.67 -1.02 12.33
N GLN A 60 3.86 -1.30 12.89
CA GLN A 60 4.80 -2.31 12.39
C GLN A 60 5.16 -2.10 10.90
N LEU A 61 5.34 -0.83 10.50
CA LEU A 61 5.69 -0.42 9.15
C LEU A 61 7.20 -0.15 8.96
N THR A 62 8.00 -0.41 9.99
CA THR A 62 9.46 -0.38 9.94
C THR A 62 10.05 -1.79 9.70
N GLY A 63 11.28 -1.86 9.20
CA GLY A 63 12.04 -3.09 8.96
C GLY A 63 11.97 -3.65 7.54
N ASP A 64 11.02 -3.20 6.71
CA ASP A 64 10.95 -3.60 5.30
C ASP A 64 11.89 -2.73 4.43
N ILE A 65 13.06 -3.29 4.09
CA ILE A 65 14.08 -2.62 3.28
C ILE A 65 13.62 -2.24 1.87
N TYR A 66 12.55 -2.86 1.37
CA TYR A 66 11.99 -2.57 0.05
C TYR A 66 10.97 -1.42 0.11
N ARG A 67 10.53 -1.01 1.31
CA ARG A 67 9.55 0.06 1.54
C ARG A 67 10.12 1.22 2.35
N ARG A 68 11.26 1.72 1.90
CA ARG A 68 11.92 2.88 2.55
C ARG A 68 11.21 4.19 2.30
N THR A 69 10.47 4.33 1.21
CA THR A 69 9.60 5.49 0.97
C THR A 69 8.16 5.03 1.11
N GLN A 70 7.40 5.72 1.95
CA GLN A 70 6.01 5.40 2.25
C GLN A 70 5.17 6.67 2.11
N SER A 71 3.97 6.52 1.58
CA SER A 71 3.07 7.64 1.32
C SER A 71 1.78 7.45 2.09
N PHE A 72 1.38 8.48 2.83
CA PHE A 72 0.22 8.46 3.70
C PHE A 72 -0.74 9.60 3.39
N ILE A 73 -2.02 9.28 3.43
CA ILE A 73 -3.14 10.20 3.28
C ILE A 73 -3.89 10.22 4.61
N HIS A 74 -4.31 11.40 5.05
CA HIS A 74 -5.07 11.52 6.28
C HIS A 74 -6.48 10.93 6.10
N GLU A 75 -7.01 10.29 7.14
CA GLU A 75 -8.31 9.60 7.11
C GLU A 75 -9.49 10.49 6.70
N ASP A 76 -9.38 11.81 6.88
CA ASP A 76 -10.39 12.79 6.40
C ASP A 76 -10.55 12.79 4.87
N LYS A 77 -9.61 12.23 4.12
CA LYS A 77 -9.69 12.06 2.66
C LYS A 77 -10.10 10.66 2.24
N MET A 78 -10.46 9.77 3.16
CA MET A 78 -10.83 8.39 2.86
C MET A 78 -11.94 8.29 1.80
N ASP A 79 -12.99 9.10 1.93
CA ASP A 79 -14.07 9.14 0.93
C ASP A 79 -13.58 9.54 -0.46
N ALA A 80 -12.59 10.43 -0.54
CA ALA A 80 -11.99 10.81 -1.81
C ALA A 80 -11.15 9.67 -2.38
N VAL A 81 -10.33 9.01 -1.55
CA VAL A 81 -9.49 7.86 -1.93
C VAL A 81 -10.34 6.72 -2.49
N LEU A 82 -11.45 6.36 -1.83
CA LEU A 82 -12.35 5.30 -2.29
C LEU A 82 -13.03 5.63 -3.63
N LYS A 83 -13.29 6.91 -3.89
CA LYS A 83 -13.89 7.37 -5.15
C LYS A 83 -12.92 7.39 -6.32
N ILE A 84 -11.60 7.41 -6.09
CA ILE A 84 -10.58 7.45 -7.17
C ILE A 84 -10.82 6.33 -8.18
N CYS A 85 -11.18 5.12 -7.73
CA CYS A 85 -11.41 4.02 -8.66
C CYS A 85 -12.80 3.99 -9.29
N GLN A 86 -13.74 4.79 -8.76
CA GLN A 86 -15.11 4.88 -9.27
C GLN A 86 -15.25 6.00 -10.31
N SER A 87 -14.53 7.12 -10.13
CA SER A 87 -14.65 8.31 -10.96
C SER A 87 -13.32 8.81 -11.54
N GLY A 88 -12.19 8.22 -11.17
CA GLY A 88 -10.87 8.66 -11.63
C GLY A 88 -10.49 8.13 -13.01
N LEU A 89 -9.41 8.70 -13.56
CA LEU A 89 -8.88 8.30 -14.86
C LEU A 89 -8.19 6.94 -14.72
N GLN A 90 -8.68 5.93 -15.45
CA GLN A 90 -8.03 4.63 -15.55
C GLN A 90 -6.76 4.75 -16.40
N VAL A 91 -5.63 4.31 -15.87
CA VAL A 91 -4.36 4.38 -16.58
C VAL A 91 -4.24 3.17 -17.51
N ASN A 92 -4.23 3.38 -18.83
CA ASN A 92 -3.87 2.39 -19.85
C ASN A 92 -4.53 0.99 -19.69
N ASN A 93 -5.83 0.93 -19.35
CA ASN A 93 -6.56 -0.34 -19.08
C ASN A 93 -5.95 -1.20 -17.96
N SER A 94 -5.13 -0.63 -17.09
CA SER A 94 -4.57 -1.28 -15.91
C SER A 94 -5.53 -1.20 -14.72
N ASN A 95 -5.15 -1.83 -13.61
CA ASN A 95 -5.81 -1.71 -12.32
C ASN A 95 -5.36 -0.46 -11.50
N LEU A 96 -4.86 0.58 -12.18
CA LEU A 96 -4.46 1.84 -11.57
C LEU A 96 -5.42 2.98 -11.95
N CYS A 97 -5.77 3.78 -10.97
CA CYS A 97 -6.65 4.94 -11.11
C CYS A 97 -5.95 6.20 -10.59
N ILE A 98 -6.13 7.31 -11.28
CA ILE A 98 -5.58 8.62 -10.90
C ILE A 98 -6.71 9.50 -10.40
N SER A 99 -6.51 10.13 -9.24
CA SER A 99 -7.42 11.14 -8.72
C SER A 99 -7.52 12.34 -9.66
N GLU A 100 -8.74 12.82 -9.90
CA GLU A 100 -8.95 14.06 -10.65
C GLU A 100 -8.65 15.31 -9.81
N GLY A 101 -8.70 15.18 -8.47
CA GLY A 101 -8.41 16.25 -7.52
C GLY A 101 -7.05 16.10 -6.83
N GLN A 102 -6.49 17.23 -6.37
CA GLN A 102 -5.30 17.23 -5.53
C GLN A 102 -5.62 16.68 -4.13
N MET A 103 -4.67 15.93 -3.56
CA MET A 103 -4.73 15.44 -2.19
C MET A 103 -3.38 15.69 -1.53
N ASN A 104 -3.39 16.17 -0.29
CA ASN A 104 -2.18 16.27 0.50
C ASN A 104 -1.69 14.86 0.84
N VAL A 105 -0.46 14.56 0.47
CA VAL A 105 0.20 13.29 0.79
C VAL A 105 1.40 13.57 1.68
N PHE A 106 1.58 12.75 2.70
CA PHE A 106 2.82 12.72 3.46
C PHE A 106 3.73 11.66 2.88
N GLU A 107 4.89 12.09 2.39
CA GLU A 107 5.96 11.18 2.04
C GLU A 107 6.92 11.06 3.22
N VAL A 108 7.04 9.83 3.73
CA VAL A 108 7.90 9.47 4.84
C VAL A 108 9.04 8.62 4.31
N GLN A 109 10.27 9.06 4.54
CA GLN A 109 11.46 8.34 4.13
C GLN A 109 12.15 7.72 5.34
N LEU A 110 12.39 6.41 5.28
CA LEU A 110 13.18 5.64 6.24
C LEU A 110 14.65 5.55 5.80
N ASP A 111 15.50 5.25 6.78
CA ASP A 111 16.92 5.00 6.57
C ASP A 111 17.17 3.74 5.73
N LYS A 112 18.44 3.54 5.36
CA LYS A 112 18.87 2.38 4.57
C LYS A 112 18.51 1.02 5.17
N ASN A 113 18.24 0.97 6.48
CA ASN A 113 17.87 -0.25 7.19
C ASN A 113 16.35 -0.36 7.38
N ALA A 114 15.58 0.60 6.88
CA ALA A 114 14.14 0.75 7.11
C ALA A 114 13.74 0.84 8.60
N LYS A 115 14.67 1.25 9.49
CA LYS A 115 14.42 1.27 10.93
C LYS A 115 14.08 2.65 11.47
N ARG A 116 14.56 3.70 10.82
CA ARG A 116 14.47 5.07 11.35
C ARG A 116 13.91 6.02 10.31
N VAL A 117 12.96 6.85 10.68
CA VAL A 117 12.48 7.96 9.85
C VAL A 117 13.60 8.98 9.69
N GLN A 118 13.94 9.30 8.45
CA GLN A 118 14.93 10.29 8.04
C GLN A 118 14.29 11.63 7.69
N SER A 119 13.17 11.62 6.96
CA SER A 119 12.47 12.82 6.56
C SER A 119 10.97 12.56 6.41
N VAL A 120 10.21 13.64 6.55
CA VAL A 120 8.78 13.68 6.28
C VAL A 120 8.51 14.97 5.52
N GLN A 121 7.83 14.86 4.38
CA GLN A 121 7.40 16.01 3.60
C GLN A 121 5.91 15.89 3.29
N ARG A 122 5.22 17.03 3.28
CA ARG A 122 3.86 17.15 2.78
C ARG A 122 3.92 17.68 1.35
N THR A 123 3.33 16.93 0.42
CA THR A 123 3.27 17.23 -1.01
C THR A 123 1.84 17.40 -1.48
#